data_AF-A0A528CH15-F1
#
_entry.id   AF-A0A528CH15-F1
#
_cell.length_a   1.000
_cell.length_b   1.000
_cell.length_c   1.000
_cell.angle_alpha   90.00
_cell.angle_beta   90.00
_cell.angle_gamma   90.00
#
_symmetry.space_group_name_H-M   'P 1'
#
loop_
_entity.id
_entity.type
_entity.pdbx_description
1 polymer ?
#
loop_
_entity_poly.entity_id
_entity_poly.type
_entity_poly.pdbx_seq_one_letter_code
_entity_poly.pdbx_strand_id
1 'polypeptide(L)' 'TYTLSSSPSRPFSIAVTVKAQAGSLGTRWMFDNLKPGVHVKAYGPTGDFSLHSHPAAKYLFISAGSGVTPMMSML' A
#
# COMPACT_ATOMS: atom_id res chain seq x y z
N THR A 1 -8.08 -1.58 -5.01
CA THR A 1 -7.57 -1.10 -3.70
C THR A 1 -6.11 -1.49 -3.57
N TYR A 2 -5.30 -0.65 -2.94
CA TYR A 2 -3.88 -0.90 -2.71
C TYR A 2 -3.56 -0.64 -1.23
N THR A 3 -2.69 -1.47 -0.66
CA THR A 3 -2.14 -1.29 0.68
C THR A 3 -1.05 -0.22 0.68
N LEU A 4 -0.99 0.57 1.75
CA LEU A 4 0.06 1.55 1.95
C LEU A 4 1.38 0.83 2.22
N SER A 5 2.45 1.29 1.56
CA SER A 5 3.83 0.85 1.83
C SER A 5 4.68 1.95 2.48
N SER A 6 4.15 3.17 2.61
CA SER A 6 4.78 4.26 3.36
C SER A 6 4.56 4.14 4.86
N SER A 7 5.51 4.64 5.65
CA SER A 7 5.36 4.77 7.10
C SER A 7 4.17 5.68 7.46
N PRO A 8 3.35 5.33 8.47
CA PRO A 8 2.28 6.19 8.96
C PRO A 8 2.77 7.49 9.61
N SER A 9 4.07 7.58 9.93
CA SER A 9 4.70 8.79 10.49
C SER A 9 4.88 9.92 9.47
N ARG A 10 4.62 9.68 8.17
CA ARG A 10 4.73 10.67 7.09
C ARG A 10 3.34 11.02 6.51
N PRO A 11 2.55 11.89 7.17
CA PRO A 11 1.13 12.06 6.86
C PRO A 11 0.84 12.76 5.52
N PHE A 12 1.78 13.52 4.98
CA PHE A 12 1.58 14.29 3.74
C PHE A 12 2.02 13.57 2.47
N SER A 13 2.54 12.34 2.59
CA SER A 13 3.00 11.56 1.45
C SER A 13 2.58 10.11 1.60
N ILE A 14 1.84 9.61 0.62
CA ILE A 14 1.42 8.22 0.54
C ILE A 14 2.27 7.51 -0.50
N ALA A 15 2.79 6.34 -0.15
CA ALA A 15 3.39 5.41 -1.11
C ALA A 15 2.57 4.13 -1.20
N VAL A 16 2.41 3.64 -2.43
CA VAL A 16 1.90 2.31 -2.75
C VAL A 16 2.90 1.62 -3.65
N THR A 17 3.12 0.33 -3.43
CA THR A 17 3.98 -0.50 -4.30
C THR A 17 3.11 -1.54 -4.96
N VAL A 18 3.09 -1.55 -6.30
CA VAL A 18 2.11 -2.32 -7.07
C VAL A 18 2.80 -3.24 -8.06
N LYS A 19 2.23 -4.44 -8.24
CA LYS A 19 2.65 -5.41 -9.26
C LYS A 19 1.54 -5.54 -10.28
N ALA A 20 1.84 -5.29 -11.56
CA ALA A 20 0.89 -5.55 -12.63
C ALA A 20 0.79 -7.05 -12.91
N GLN A 21 -0.43 -7.58 -12.94
CA GLN A 21 -0.71 -8.96 -13.31
C GLN A 21 -1.26 -9.03 -14.74
N ALA A 22 -1.30 -10.23 -15.33
CA ALA A 22 -1.73 -10.48 -16.70
C ALA A 22 -3.13 -9.94 -17.03
N GLY A 23 -4.01 -9.77 -16.04
CA GLY A 23 -5.36 -9.22 -16.20
C GLY A 23 -5.62 -7.92 -15.42
N SER A 24 -4.60 -7.29 -14.82
CA SER A 24 -4.84 -6.11 -13.98
C SER A 24 -5.13 -4.88 -14.85
N LEU A 25 -6.39 -4.43 -14.85
CA LEU A 25 -6.80 -3.22 -15.57
C LEU A 25 -6.26 -1.96 -14.89
N GLY A 26 -6.54 -1.78 -13.60
CA GLY A 26 -6.15 -0.58 -12.85
C GLY A 26 -4.63 -0.41 -12.75
N THR A 27 -3.89 -1.46 -12.39
CA THR A 27 -2.42 -1.37 -12.26
C THR A 27 -1.74 -1.10 -13.59
N ARG A 28 -2.19 -1.71 -14.69
CA ARG A 28 -1.60 -1.42 -16.01
C ARG A 28 -1.94 -0.02 -16.49
N TRP A 29 -3.20 0.38 -16.34
CA TRP A 29 -3.59 1.77 -16.63
C TRP A 29 -2.71 2.75 -15.87
N MET A 30 -2.39 2.48 -14.59
CA MET A 30 -1.48 3.34 -13.84
C MET A 30 -0.08 3.42 -14.46
N PHE A 31 0.48 2.30 -14.92
CA PHE A 31 1.81 2.26 -15.55
C PHE A 31 1.82 3.02 -16.88
N ASP A 32 0.73 2.96 -17.64
CA ASP A 32 0.64 3.58 -18.95
C ASP A 32 0.29 5.08 -18.87
N ASN A 33 -0.39 5.53 -17.80
CA ASN A 33 -1.02 6.86 -17.75
C ASN A 33 -0.52 7.75 -16.60
N LEU A 34 -0.08 7.21 -15.46
CA LEU A 34 0.37 8.05 -14.35
C LEU A 34 1.74 8.66 -14.66
N LYS A 35 1.80 9.98 -14.51
CA LYS A 35 3.01 10.80 -14.63
C LYS A 35 3.03 11.81 -13.49
N PRO A 36 4.20 12.34 -13.10
CA PRO A 36 4.27 13.43 -12.14
C PRO A 36 3.32 14.59 -12.51
N GLY A 37 2.59 15.10 -11.53
CA GLY A 37 1.58 16.15 -11.72
C GLY A 37 0.16 15.64 -12.01
N VAL A 38 -0.03 14.35 -12.30
CA VAL A 38 -1.38 13.77 -12.43
C VAL A 38 -2.07 13.74 -11.07
N HIS A 39 -3.31 14.23 -11.01
CA HIS A 39 -4.17 14.12 -9.83
C HIS A 39 -5.01 12.85 -9.91
N VAL A 40 -5.01 12.06 -8.83
CA VAL A 40 -5.77 10.81 -8.72
C VAL A 40 -6.80 10.96 -7.61
N LYS A 41 -8.04 10.59 -7.89
CA LYS A 41 -9.07 10.50 -6.85
C LYS A 41 -8.85 9.22 -6.04
N ALA A 42 -8.63 9.38 -4.74
CA ALA A 42 -8.48 8.28 -3.79
C ALA A 42 -9.52 8.38 -2.67
N TYR A 43 -9.85 7.24 -2.07
CA TYR A 43 -10.75 7.13 -0.92
C TYR A 43 -10.07 6.29 0.16
N GLY A 44 -10.24 6.66 1.42
CA GLY A 44 -9.57 6.04 2.57
C GLY A 44 -8.61 7.00 3.29
N PRO A 45 -7.75 6.51 4.21
CA PRO A 45 -7.39 5.11 4.44
C PRO A 45 -8.47 4.27 5.13
N THR A 46 -8.51 2.97 4.82
CA THR A 46 -9.47 2.00 5.39
C THR A 46 -8.78 0.65 5.63
N GLY A 47 -9.25 -0.10 6.63
CA GLY A 47 -8.81 -1.48 6.91
C GLY A 47 -8.34 -1.68 8.35
N ASP A 48 -8.45 -2.91 8.85
CA ASP A 48 -8.17 -3.23 10.26
C ASP A 48 -6.77 -3.78 10.51
N PHE A 49 -6.03 -4.11 9.45
CA PHE A 49 -4.69 -4.68 9.56
C PHE A 49 -3.65 -3.59 9.89
N SER A 50 -3.47 -3.33 11.19
CA SER A 50 -2.50 -2.37 11.73
C SER A 50 -1.93 -2.84 13.07
N LEU A 51 -0.74 -2.34 13.44
CA LEU A 51 -0.16 -2.57 14.76
C LEU A 51 -0.92 -1.86 15.88
N HIS A 52 -1.59 -0.75 15.59
CA HIS A 52 -2.40 -0.02 16.56
C HIS A 52 -3.59 -0.87 17.04
N SER A 53 -4.23 -1.57 16.11
CA SER A 53 -5.36 -2.47 16.42
C SER A 53 -4.92 -3.81 17.01
N HIS A 54 -3.65 -4.18 16.87
CA HIS A 54 -3.10 -5.48 17.29
C HIS A 54 -1.75 -5.32 18.04
N PRO A 55 -1.76 -4.78 19.27
CA PRO A 55 -0.54 -4.61 20.06
C PRO A 55 0.03 -5.97 20.51
N ALA A 56 1.35 -6.15 20.39
CA ALA A 56 2.05 -7.35 20.84
C ALA A 56 3.50 -7.04 21.23
N ALA A 57 4.08 -7.87 22.11
CA ALA A 57 5.49 -7.74 22.50
C ALA A 57 6.47 -8.18 21.40
N LYS A 58 6.05 -9.06 20.50
CA LYS A 58 6.82 -9.55 19.35
C LYS A 58 5.88 -9.77 18.17
N TYR A 59 6.37 -9.48 16.96
CA TYR A 59 5.64 -9.64 15.72
C TYR A 59 6.36 -10.62 14.79
N LEU A 60 5.60 -11.46 14.09
CA LEU A 60 6.08 -12.28 12.97
C LEU A 60 5.26 -11.90 11.73
N PHE A 61 5.96 -11.45 10.70
CA PHE A 61 5.38 -11.06 9.43
C PHE A 61 5.69 -12.12 8.37
N ILE A 62 4.67 -12.64 7.69
CA ILE A 62 4.81 -13.59 6.58
C ILE A 62 4.03 -13.06 5.38
N SER A 63 4.74 -12.72 4.31
CA SER A 63 4.14 -12.23 3.07
C SER A 63 4.55 -13.06 1.85
N ALA A 64 3.69 -13.06 0.84
CA ALA A 64 4.01 -13.52 -0.50
C ALA A 64 3.74 -12.41 -1.54
N GLY A 65 4.69 -12.20 -2.45
CA GLY A 65 4.57 -11.22 -3.54
C GLY A 65 4.29 -9.80 -3.05
N SER A 66 3.31 -9.12 -3.66
CA SER A 66 2.92 -7.75 -3.28
C SER A 66 2.27 -7.64 -1.89
N GLY A 67 1.95 -8.78 -1.25
CA GLY A 67 1.46 -8.83 0.13
C GLY A 67 2.44 -8.33 1.19
N VAL A 68 3.71 -8.06 0.82
CA VAL A 68 4.72 -7.47 1.71
C VAL A 68 4.43 -6.00 2.05
N THR A 69 3.66 -5.31 1.21
CA THR A 69 3.46 -3.85 1.30
C THR A 69 2.91 -3.32 2.63
N PRO A 70 1.84 -3.87 3.25
CA PRO A 70 1.41 -3.39 4.56
C PRO A 70 2.45 -3.67 5.65
N MET A 71 3.26 -4.72 5.52
CA MET A 71 4.32 -5.03 6.48
C MET A 71 5.43 -3.99 6.41
N MET A 72 5.81 -3.55 5.20
CA MET A 72 6.78 -2.46 5.03
C MET A 72 6.31 -1.14 5.64
N SER A 73 4.99 -0.88 5.71
CA SER A 73 4.44 0.31 6.39
C SER A 73 4.55 0.23 7.91
N MET A 74 4.57 -1.00 8.45
CA MET A 74 4.62 -1.29 9.89
C MET A 74 6.04 -1.43 10.45
N LEU A 75 7.04 -1.59 9.59
CA LEU A 75 8.48 -1.65 9.90
C LEU A 75 9.11 -0.26 9.88
#